data_AF-A0A2N0LB68-F1
#
_entry.id   AF-A0A2N0LB68-F1
#
_cell.length_a   1.000
_cell.length_b   1.000
_cell.length_c   1.000
_cell.angle_alpha   90.00
_cell.angle_beta   90.00
_cell.angle_gamma   90.00
#
_symmetry.space_group_name_H-M   'P 1'
#
loop_
_entity.id
_entity.type
_entity.pdbx_description
1 polymer ?
#
loop_
_entity_poly.entity_id
_entity_poly.type
_entity_poly.pdbx_seq_one_letter_code
_entity_poly.pdbx_strand_id
1 'polypeptide(L)'
;MNCTSCNTKNLDNAAYCVLCGDKLELGFEEIDQGKAKYVDPGSLWCFLHPNVETVLRCGGCERPICVTCVVQHPVGVRCRECARLRKLPQFDVSPLFYARAVGAGIVLAFAGLAVLVVLAVTLRGLGFSVVLLGLVAVGYVVGEGVSRAVNRKVSRGLQYIAAASVILAYVLISIAGIINTSGGLYGILALAVSIYVTVSRIRYP
;
A
#
# COMPACT_ATOMS: atom_id res chain seq x y z
N MET A 1 53.83 -10.72 17.99
CA MET A 1 54.36 -11.80 18.87
C MET A 1 54.36 -13.12 18.11
N ASN A 2 55.22 -14.08 18.43
CA ASN A 2 55.19 -15.40 17.79
C ASN A 2 54.35 -16.38 18.62
N CYS A 3 53.51 -17.18 17.98
CA CYS A 3 52.76 -18.23 18.66
C CYS A 3 53.71 -19.36 19.10
N THR A 4 53.61 -19.80 20.35
CA THR A 4 54.48 -20.86 20.91
C THR A 4 54.19 -22.25 20.33
N SER A 5 52.99 -22.46 19.78
CA SER A 5 52.56 -23.76 19.25
C SER A 5 52.91 -23.96 17.78
N CYS A 6 52.71 -22.95 16.93
CA CYS A 6 52.95 -23.04 15.49
C CYS A 6 54.09 -22.14 14.96
N ASN A 7 54.71 -21.34 15.83
CA ASN A 7 55.84 -20.44 15.55
C ASN A 7 55.65 -19.45 14.39
N THR A 8 54.39 -19.14 14.03
CA THR A 8 54.07 -18.10 13.06
C THR A 8 53.96 -16.73 13.72
N LYS A 9 54.32 -15.66 13.00
CA LYS A 9 54.06 -14.28 13.44
C LYS A 9 52.57 -14.04 13.57
N ASN A 10 52.12 -13.60 14.74
CA ASN A 10 50.74 -13.26 15.04
C ASN A 10 50.60 -11.81 15.52
N LEU A 11 49.38 -11.28 15.43
CA LEU A 11 48.99 -9.95 15.93
C LEU A 11 49.33 -9.81 17.41
N ASP A 12 49.88 -8.65 17.80
CA ASP A 12 50.47 -8.44 19.13
C ASP A 12 49.47 -8.47 20.29
N ASN A 13 48.17 -8.28 20.01
CA ASN A 13 47.08 -8.25 21.01
C ASN A 13 45.98 -9.31 20.76
N ALA A 14 46.26 -10.35 19.96
CA ALA A 14 45.26 -11.37 19.65
C ALA A 14 45.18 -12.45 20.75
N ALA A 15 43.97 -12.69 21.26
CA ALA A 15 43.71 -13.71 22.30
C ALA A 15 43.90 -15.17 21.82
N TYR A 16 43.92 -15.37 20.50
CA TYR A 16 44.11 -16.67 19.85
C TYR A 16 45.03 -16.53 18.64
N CYS A 17 45.71 -17.61 18.28
CA CYS A 17 46.42 -17.68 17.00
C CYS A 17 45.43 -17.79 15.85
N VAL A 18 45.49 -16.88 14.87
CA VAL A 18 44.60 -16.88 13.70
C VAL A 18 44.80 -18.12 12.80
N LEU A 19 45.97 -18.77 12.89
CA LEU A 19 46.31 -19.93 12.08
C LEU A 19 45.98 -21.26 12.77
N CYS A 20 46.48 -21.50 13.99
CA CYS A 20 46.29 -22.78 14.67
C CYS A 20 45.15 -22.78 15.70
N GLY A 21 44.61 -21.62 16.06
CA GLY A 21 43.51 -21.52 17.03
C GLY A 21 43.92 -21.66 18.50
N ASP A 22 45.21 -21.87 18.80
CA ASP A 22 45.67 -21.98 20.17
C ASP A 22 45.52 -20.66 20.94
N LYS A 23 45.14 -20.78 22.21
CA LYS A 23 44.98 -19.66 23.13
C LYS A 23 46.36 -19.11 23.49
N LEU A 24 46.57 -17.82 23.26
CA LEU A 24 47.81 -17.15 23.63
C LEU A 24 47.62 -16.55 25.02
N GLU A 25 48.48 -16.94 25.97
CA GLU A 25 48.51 -16.34 27.30
C GLU A 25 49.09 -14.92 27.19
N LEU A 26 48.23 -13.97 26.84
CA LEU A 26 48.53 -12.55 26.92
C LEU A 26 48.69 -12.19 28.40
N GLY A 27 49.86 -11.68 28.77
CA GLY A 27 50.05 -10.99 30.03
C GLY A 27 49.12 -9.79 30.08
N PHE A 28 47.99 -9.95 30.76
CA PHE A 28 47.14 -8.84 31.17
C PHE A 28 47.89 -8.12 32.29
N GLU A 29 48.43 -6.93 32.01
CA GLU A 29 48.79 -6.01 33.08
C GLU A 29 47.48 -5.52 33.72
N GLU A 30 47.28 -5.91 34.98
CA GLU A 30 46.12 -5.58 35.80
C GLU A 30 45.95 -4.05 35.91
N ILE A 31 44.82 -3.54 35.42
CA ILE A 31 44.36 -2.20 35.77
C ILE A 31 43.37 -2.35 36.94
N ASP A 32 43.83 -1.85 38.07
CA ASP A 32 43.18 -1.78 39.37
C ASP A 32 41.85 -0.98 39.31
N GLN A 33 40.88 -1.39 40.15
CA GLN A 33 39.58 -0.73 40.44
C GLN A 33 38.42 -0.85 39.42
N GLY A 34 37.87 -2.05 39.31
CA GLY A 34 36.43 -2.26 39.61
C GLY A 34 35.34 -1.59 38.77
N LYS A 35 35.60 -1.07 37.57
CA LYS A 35 34.57 -0.74 36.54
C LYS A 35 35.23 -0.42 35.18
N ALA A 36 35.78 -1.43 34.50
CA ALA A 36 36.10 -1.29 33.09
C ALA A 36 34.80 -1.28 32.28
N LYS A 37 34.23 -0.09 32.04
CA LYS A 37 33.20 0.08 31.03
C LYS A 37 33.90 -0.08 29.69
N TYR A 38 33.77 -1.26 29.07
CA TYR A 38 34.19 -1.48 27.70
C TYR A 38 33.37 -0.54 26.81
N VAL A 39 33.96 0.61 26.45
CA VAL A 39 33.40 1.54 25.48
C VAL A 39 34.01 1.15 24.15
N ASP A 40 33.30 0.32 23.40
CA ASP A 40 33.65 0.03 22.02
C ASP A 40 33.79 1.36 21.26
N PRO A 41 34.80 1.50 20.37
CA PRO A 41 35.03 2.74 19.61
C PRO A 41 33.89 3.11 18.63
N GLY A 42 32.79 2.35 18.65
CA GLY A 42 31.55 2.61 17.91
C GLY A 42 30.31 2.74 18.80
N SER A 43 30.45 3.01 20.11
CA SER A 43 29.30 3.26 20.99
C SER A 43 28.54 4.52 20.55
N LEU A 44 27.31 4.31 20.07
CA LEU A 44 26.45 5.38 19.61
C LEU A 44 25.40 5.66 20.69
N TRP A 45 24.92 6.89 20.73
CA TRP A 45 23.84 7.27 21.62
C TRP A 45 22.52 7.20 20.87
N CYS A 46 21.47 6.73 21.54
CA CYS A 46 20.16 6.69 20.91
C CYS A 46 19.70 8.11 20.54
N PHE A 47 19.21 8.28 19.31
CA PHE A 47 18.71 9.57 18.83
C PHE A 47 17.54 10.14 19.68
N LEU A 48 16.69 9.27 20.24
CA LEU A 48 15.61 9.68 21.15
C LEU A 48 16.06 9.78 22.62
N HIS A 49 17.03 8.96 23.02
CA HIS A 49 17.51 8.87 24.40
C HIS A 49 19.02 9.07 24.42
N PRO A 50 19.50 10.33 24.45
CA PRO A 50 20.94 10.64 24.37
C PRO A 50 21.75 10.10 25.55
N ASN A 51 21.08 9.67 26.62
CA ASN A 51 21.72 9.12 27.82
C ASN A 51 21.81 7.58 27.81
N VAL A 52 21.46 6.93 26.69
CA VAL A 52 21.50 5.48 26.53
C VAL A 52 22.44 5.11 25.38
N GLU A 53 23.50 4.38 25.71
CA GLU A 53 24.43 3.79 24.74
C GLU A 53 23.74 2.64 23.99
N THR A 54 24.03 2.55 22.70
CA THR A 54 23.48 1.52 21.83
C THR A 54 24.44 1.16 20.70
N VAL A 55 24.42 -0.11 20.34
CA VAL A 55 25.10 -0.67 19.16
C VAL A 55 24.10 -0.91 18.01
N LEU A 56 22.81 -0.77 18.28
CA LEU A 56 21.74 -1.01 17.30
C LEU A 56 21.49 0.21 16.41
N ARG A 57 21.35 -0.05 15.11
CA ARG A 57 20.98 0.95 14.10
C ARG A 57 19.71 0.54 13.37
N CYS A 58 18.89 1.52 12.99
CA CYS A 58 17.71 1.27 12.16
C CYS A 58 18.12 0.86 10.74
N GLY A 59 17.69 -0.30 10.24
CA GLY A 59 18.03 -0.76 8.88
C GLY A 59 17.40 0.05 7.73
N GLY A 60 16.74 1.17 8.03
CA GLY A 60 16.16 2.08 7.02
C GLY A 60 16.79 3.45 6.95
N CYS A 61 17.14 4.03 8.10
CA CYS A 61 17.72 5.37 8.18
C CYS A 61 19.09 5.39 8.88
N GLU A 62 19.59 4.22 9.27
CA GLU A 62 20.88 3.99 9.95
C GLU A 62 21.13 4.76 11.25
N ARG A 63 20.11 5.46 11.76
CA ARG A 63 20.17 6.15 13.04
C ARG A 63 20.30 5.17 14.20
N PRO A 64 21.11 5.50 15.23
CA PRO A 64 21.24 4.68 16.43
C PRO A 64 19.95 4.68 17.27
N ILE A 65 19.50 3.50 17.68
CA ILE A 65 18.25 3.27 18.44
C ILE A 65 18.51 2.39 19.65
N CYS A 66 17.89 2.67 20.79
CA CYS A 66 17.98 1.78 21.96
C CYS A 66 16.96 0.63 21.90
N VAL A 67 17.14 -0.39 22.75
CA VAL A 67 16.23 -1.53 22.90
C VAL A 67 14.79 -1.14 23.24
N THR A 68 14.56 0.02 23.85
CA THR A 68 13.23 0.56 24.18
C THR A 68 12.57 1.27 22.98
N CYS A 69 13.37 1.75 22.04
CA CYS A 69 12.91 2.46 20.84
C CYS A 69 12.75 1.55 19.62
N VAL A 70 13.22 0.31 19.70
CA VAL A 70 13.15 -0.65 18.60
C VAL A 70 11.72 -1.09 18.34
N VAL A 71 11.35 -1.18 17.07
CA VAL A 71 10.11 -1.80 16.61
C VAL A 71 10.49 -2.98 15.72
N GLN A 72 9.91 -4.14 16.02
CA GLN A 72 10.08 -5.35 15.22
C GLN A 72 9.26 -5.20 13.93
N HIS A 73 9.92 -5.16 12.78
CA HIS A 73 9.30 -5.16 11.45
C HIS A 73 9.62 -6.50 10.76
N PRO A 74 8.78 -7.01 9.84
CA PRO A 74 9.04 -8.29 9.15
C PRO A 74 10.38 -8.39 8.41
N VAL A 75 11.03 -7.26 8.13
CA VAL A 75 12.35 -7.21 7.47
C VAL A 75 13.48 -6.77 8.44
N GLY A 76 13.25 -6.89 9.75
CA GLY A 76 14.23 -6.58 10.80
C GLY A 76 13.88 -5.38 11.67
N VAL A 77 14.87 -4.88 12.41
CA VAL A 77 14.70 -3.81 13.39
C VAL A 77 14.56 -2.43 12.72
N ARG A 78 13.53 -1.67 13.12
CA ARG A 78 13.27 -0.31 12.63
C ARG A 78 13.01 0.66 13.79
N CYS A 79 13.32 1.94 13.59
CA CYS A 79 12.92 3.00 14.51
C CYS A 79 11.43 3.32 14.37
N ARG A 80 10.82 3.97 15.36
CA ARG A 80 9.37 4.30 15.35
C ARG A 80 8.92 5.13 14.14
N GLU A 81 9.78 6.02 13.65
CA GLU A 81 9.51 6.82 12.46
C GLU A 81 9.50 5.97 11.18
N CYS A 82 10.47 5.07 11.02
CA CYS A 82 10.54 4.17 9.87
C CYS A 82 9.55 3.00 9.95
N ALA A 83 9.16 2.59 11.16
CA ALA A 83 8.17 1.55 11.39
C ALA A 83 6.74 2.03 11.21
N ARG A 84 6.51 3.36 11.20
CA ARG A 84 5.19 3.91 10.92
C ARG A 84 4.84 3.58 9.48
N LEU A 85 3.78 2.78 9.27
CA LEU A 85 3.23 2.52 7.94
C LEU A 85 2.90 3.87 7.29
N ARG A 86 3.73 4.31 6.34
CA ARG A 86 3.36 5.40 5.47
C ARG A 86 2.10 4.93 4.72
N LYS A 87 1.04 5.75 4.71
CA LYS A 87 -0.16 5.44 3.93
C LYS A 87 0.30 5.10 2.51
N LEU A 88 -0.15 3.94 2.00
CA LEU A 88 0.27 3.51 0.67
C LEU A 88 -0.03 4.63 -0.33
N PRO A 89 0.88 4.93 -1.29
CA PRO A 89 0.73 6.02 -2.26
C PRO A 89 -0.52 5.90 -3.15
N GLN A 90 -1.21 4.76 -3.10
CA GLN A 90 -2.53 4.56 -3.69
C GLN A 90 -3.65 5.38 -3.06
N PHE A 91 -3.50 5.82 -1.79
CA PHE A 91 -4.48 6.64 -1.07
C PHE A 91 -4.24 8.15 -1.21
N ASP A 92 -3.13 8.56 -1.84
CA ASP A 92 -2.81 9.95 -2.09
C ASP A 92 -3.37 10.35 -3.46
N VAL A 93 -4.62 10.84 -3.45
CA VAL A 93 -5.37 11.29 -4.62
C VAL A 93 -5.34 12.81 -4.67
N SER A 94 -4.55 13.35 -5.61
CA SER A 94 -4.55 14.79 -5.89
C SER A 94 -5.89 15.22 -6.52
N PRO A 95 -6.32 16.50 -6.35
CA PRO A 95 -7.58 17.01 -6.90
C PRO A 95 -7.69 16.87 -8.43
N LEU A 96 -6.56 16.81 -9.13
CA LEU A 96 -6.52 16.56 -10.57
C LEU A 96 -7.10 15.19 -10.96
N PHE A 97 -6.85 14.15 -10.14
CA PHE A 97 -7.42 12.83 -10.38
C PHE A 97 -8.93 12.80 -10.15
N TYR A 98 -9.44 13.62 -9.23
CA TYR A 98 -10.88 13.79 -9.03
C TYR A 98 -11.54 14.43 -10.26
N ALA A 99 -10.95 15.50 -10.81
CA ALA A 99 -11.46 16.13 -12.03
C ALA A 99 -11.48 15.16 -13.23
N ARG A 100 -10.42 14.36 -13.40
CA ARG A 100 -10.36 13.30 -14.42
C ARG A 100 -11.44 12.24 -14.23
N ALA A 101 -11.69 11.82 -12.99
CA ALA A 101 -12.73 10.84 -12.67
C ALA A 101 -14.12 11.35 -13.05
N VAL A 102 -14.43 12.61 -12.72
CA VAL A 102 -15.71 13.24 -13.08
C VAL A 102 -15.86 13.33 -14.59
N GLY A 103 -14.83 13.82 -15.30
CA GLY A 103 -14.86 13.91 -16.75
C GLY A 103 -15.07 12.55 -17.43
N ALA A 104 -14.30 11.54 -17.01
CA ALA A 104 -14.45 10.18 -17.53
C ALA A 104 -15.82 9.58 -17.19
N GLY A 105 -16.32 9.80 -15.97
CA GLY A 105 -17.63 9.31 -15.53
C GLY A 105 -18.78 9.88 -16.36
N ILE A 106 -18.74 11.18 -16.70
CA ILE A 106 -19.73 11.83 -17.56
C ILE A 106 -19.70 11.24 -18.97
N VAL A 107 -18.50 11.16 -19.58
CA VAL A 107 -18.35 10.61 -20.94
C VAL A 107 -18.84 9.17 -21.01
N LEU A 108 -18.46 8.34 -20.04
CA LEU A 108 -18.87 6.93 -19.98
C LEU A 108 -20.37 6.77 -19.69
N ALA A 109 -20.98 7.68 -18.92
CA ALA A 109 -22.42 7.69 -18.69
C ALA A 109 -23.20 7.94 -19.99
N PHE A 110 -22.80 8.95 -20.77
CA PHE A 110 -23.42 9.25 -22.07
C PHE A 110 -23.16 8.16 -23.12
N ALA A 111 -21.94 7.62 -23.18
CA ALA A 111 -21.62 6.51 -24.07
C ALA A 111 -22.42 5.24 -23.71
N GLY A 112 -22.51 4.92 -22.41
CA GLY A 112 -23.30 3.80 -21.92
C GLY A 112 -24.79 3.96 -22.22
N LEU A 113 -25.33 5.16 -22.05
CA LEU A 113 -26.70 5.49 -22.46
C LEU A 113 -26.89 5.20 -23.96
N ALA A 114 -26.05 5.76 -24.84
CA ALA A 114 -26.18 5.57 -26.29
C ALA A 114 -26.18 4.08 -26.70
N VAL A 115 -25.27 3.28 -26.11
CA VAL A 115 -25.21 1.84 -26.34
C VAL A 115 -26.50 1.14 -25.89
N LEU A 116 -27.02 1.48 -24.71
CA LEU A 116 -28.27 0.91 -24.21
C LEU A 116 -29.48 1.30 -25.06
N VAL A 117 -29.52 2.52 -25.59
CA VAL A 117 -30.58 2.96 -26.52
C VAL A 117 -30.55 2.10 -27.79
N VAL A 118 -29.37 1.97 -28.42
CA VAL A 118 -29.22 1.17 -29.65
C VAL A 118 -29.62 -0.28 -29.38
N LEU A 119 -29.17 -0.84 -28.26
CA LEU A 119 -29.50 -2.21 -27.88
C LEU A 119 -31.01 -2.41 -27.65
N ALA A 120 -31.65 -1.49 -26.93
CA ALA A 120 -33.08 -1.54 -26.64
C ALA A 120 -33.94 -1.42 -27.91
N VAL A 121 -33.53 -0.59 -28.87
CA VAL A 121 -34.23 -0.43 -30.16
C VAL A 121 -34.02 -1.66 -31.05
N THR A 122 -32.80 -2.18 -31.14
CA THR A 122 -32.45 -3.29 -32.04
C THR A 122 -33.02 -4.63 -31.56
N LEU A 123 -33.05 -4.85 -30.25
CA LEU A 123 -33.46 -6.11 -29.63
C LEU A 123 -34.83 -6.04 -28.95
N ARG A 124 -35.72 -5.19 -29.48
CA ARG A 124 -37.07 -4.96 -28.96
C ARG A 124 -37.89 -6.24 -28.76
N GLY A 125 -37.59 -7.30 -29.52
CA GLY A 125 -38.28 -8.60 -29.47
C GLY A 125 -37.80 -9.59 -28.40
N LEU A 126 -36.62 -9.39 -27.78
CA LEU A 126 -36.06 -10.30 -26.76
C LEU A 126 -36.51 -9.98 -25.33
N GLY A 127 -37.31 -8.92 -25.15
CA GLY A 127 -37.91 -8.54 -23.87
C GLY A 127 -36.98 -7.79 -22.91
N PHE A 128 -37.52 -7.48 -21.74
CA PHE A 128 -36.89 -6.66 -20.69
C PHE A 128 -35.57 -7.23 -20.12
N SER A 129 -35.33 -8.54 -20.28
CA SER A 129 -34.14 -9.24 -19.77
C SER A 129 -32.83 -8.77 -20.39
N VAL A 130 -32.81 -8.46 -21.69
CA VAL A 130 -31.59 -8.00 -22.39
C VAL A 130 -31.15 -6.62 -21.91
N VAL A 131 -32.12 -5.77 -21.57
CA VAL A 131 -31.88 -4.44 -21.02
C VAL A 131 -31.25 -4.51 -19.63
N LEU A 132 -31.71 -5.45 -18.79
CA LEU A 132 -31.13 -5.67 -17.46
C LEU A 132 -29.66 -6.12 -17.54
N LEU A 133 -29.34 -7.05 -18.45
CA LEU A 133 -27.96 -7.45 -18.70
C LEU A 133 -27.12 -6.30 -19.24
N GLY A 134 -27.70 -5.47 -20.11
CA GLY A 134 -27.07 -4.24 -20.60
C GLY A 134 -26.70 -3.28 -19.47
N LEU A 135 -27.60 -3.03 -18.51
CA LEU A 135 -27.35 -2.15 -17.36
C LEU A 135 -26.15 -2.63 -16.52
N VAL A 136 -26.08 -3.93 -16.24
CA VAL A 136 -24.94 -4.53 -15.52
C VAL A 136 -23.65 -4.41 -16.33
N ALA A 137 -23.71 -4.65 -17.65
CA ALA A 137 -22.56 -4.48 -18.54
C ALA A 137 -22.06 -3.03 -18.59
N VAL A 138 -22.97 -2.05 -18.60
CA VAL A 138 -22.60 -0.64 -18.52
C VAL A 138 -21.95 -0.31 -17.18
N GLY A 139 -22.48 -0.83 -16.05
CA GLY A 139 -21.83 -0.69 -14.74
C GLY A 139 -20.39 -1.22 -14.74
N TYR A 140 -20.16 -2.37 -15.39
CA TYR A 140 -18.83 -2.94 -15.54
C TYR A 140 -17.88 -2.02 -16.33
N VAL A 141 -18.33 -1.55 -17.50
CA VAL A 141 -17.53 -0.69 -18.39
C VAL A 141 -17.24 0.66 -17.74
N VAL A 142 -18.22 1.25 -17.05
CA VAL A 142 -18.06 2.52 -16.32
C VAL A 142 -17.04 2.35 -15.20
N GLY A 143 -17.16 1.29 -14.38
CA GLY A 143 -16.22 1.02 -13.30
C GLY A 143 -14.78 0.83 -13.80
N GLU A 144 -14.57 0.05 -14.85
CA GLU A 144 -13.25 -0.17 -15.42
C GLU A 144 -12.70 1.09 -16.12
N GLY A 145 -13.56 1.84 -16.82
CA GLY A 145 -13.18 3.07 -17.52
C GLY A 145 -12.76 4.17 -16.56
N VAL A 146 -13.51 4.40 -15.48
CA VAL A 146 -13.14 5.38 -14.43
C VAL A 146 -11.86 4.94 -13.73
N SER A 147 -11.71 3.64 -13.41
CA SER A 147 -10.50 3.10 -12.79
C SER A 147 -9.25 3.29 -13.67
N ARG A 148 -9.37 3.12 -14.98
CA ARG A 148 -8.27 3.40 -15.92
C ARG A 148 -7.96 4.90 -16.02
N ALA A 149 -8.98 5.75 -16.04
CA ALA A 149 -8.81 7.21 -16.13
C ALA A 149 -8.05 7.81 -14.93
N VAL A 150 -8.17 7.20 -13.75
CA VAL A 150 -7.48 7.61 -12.52
C VAL A 150 -6.23 6.80 -12.19
N ASN A 151 -5.72 6.02 -13.15
CA ASN A 151 -4.54 5.17 -12.97
C ASN A 151 -4.65 4.18 -11.80
N ARG A 152 -5.81 3.54 -11.64
CA ARG A 152 -6.12 2.54 -10.60
C ARG A 152 -5.91 3.02 -9.16
N LYS A 153 -5.97 4.33 -8.91
CA LYS A 153 -5.92 4.88 -7.55
C LYS A 153 -7.21 4.53 -6.79
N VAL A 154 -7.08 4.22 -5.51
CA VAL A 154 -8.19 3.76 -4.66
C VAL A 154 -8.45 4.79 -3.57
N SER A 155 -9.61 5.43 -3.61
CA SER A 155 -10.06 6.35 -2.55
C SER A 155 -11.56 6.21 -2.31
N ARG A 156 -11.99 6.51 -1.08
CA ARG A 156 -13.42 6.53 -0.73
C ARG A 156 -14.19 7.57 -1.55
N GLY A 157 -13.57 8.72 -1.82
CA GLY A 157 -14.16 9.78 -2.66
C GLY A 157 -14.41 9.33 -4.10
N LEU A 158 -13.49 8.55 -4.67
CA LEU A 158 -13.64 8.03 -6.04
C LEU A 158 -14.80 7.03 -6.16
N GLN A 159 -15.06 6.24 -5.11
CA GLN A 159 -16.21 5.34 -5.07
C GLN A 159 -17.54 6.11 -5.14
N TYR A 160 -17.65 7.24 -4.42
CA TYR A 160 -18.84 8.09 -4.50
C TYR A 160 -19.05 8.68 -5.89
N ILE A 161 -17.97 9.10 -6.57
CA ILE A 161 -18.08 9.68 -7.92
C ILE A 161 -18.51 8.64 -8.95
N ALA A 162 -17.95 7.43 -8.88
CA ALA A 162 -18.34 6.36 -9.79
C ALA A 162 -19.76 5.86 -9.53
N ALA A 163 -20.19 5.79 -8.26
CA ALA A 163 -21.58 5.51 -7.94
C ALA A 163 -22.51 6.61 -8.46
N ALA A 164 -22.12 7.89 -8.32
CA ALA A 164 -22.87 9.02 -8.82
C ALA A 164 -23.00 9.02 -10.35
N SER A 165 -21.96 8.63 -11.10
CA SER A 165 -22.05 8.54 -12.57
C SER A 165 -23.01 7.45 -13.04
N VAL A 166 -23.08 6.32 -12.34
CA VAL A 166 -24.05 5.24 -12.64
C VAL A 166 -25.48 5.69 -12.32
N ILE A 167 -25.69 6.38 -11.19
CA ILE A 167 -26.99 6.95 -10.84
C ILE A 167 -27.42 7.98 -11.89
N LEU A 168 -26.51 8.87 -12.30
CA LEU A 168 -26.77 9.87 -13.33
C LEU A 168 -27.16 9.22 -14.65
N ALA A 169 -26.46 8.17 -15.08
CA ALA A 169 -26.82 7.41 -16.28
C ALA A 169 -28.23 6.80 -16.18
N TYR A 170 -28.59 6.21 -15.03
CA TYR A 170 -29.92 5.65 -14.80
C TYR A 170 -31.02 6.72 -14.84
N VAL A 171 -30.79 7.87 -14.21
CA VAL A 171 -31.74 8.99 -14.22
C VAL A 171 -31.97 9.50 -15.65
N LEU A 172 -30.90 9.66 -16.44
CA LEU A 172 -31.00 10.06 -17.85
C LEU A 172 -31.81 9.06 -18.69
N ILE A 173 -31.56 7.76 -18.48
CA ILE A 173 -32.32 6.69 -19.14
C ILE A 173 -33.81 6.75 -18.77
N SER A 174 -34.10 6.97 -17.47
CA SER A 174 -35.47 7.02 -16.98
C SER A 174 -36.24 8.24 -17.46
N ILE A 175 -35.58 9.40 -17.59
CA ILE A 175 -36.18 10.62 -18.14
C ILE A 175 -36.45 10.47 -19.64
N ALA A 176 -35.55 9.83 -20.37
CA ALA A 176 -35.69 9.65 -21.82
C ALA A 176 -36.85 8.71 -22.21
N GLY A 177 -37.50 8.03 -21.25
CA GLY A 177 -38.67 7.17 -21.50
C GLY A 177 -38.38 5.94 -22.38
N ILE A 178 -37.10 5.63 -22.59
CA ILE A 178 -36.63 4.58 -23.51
C ILE A 178 -36.92 3.19 -22.96
N ILE A 179 -37.01 3.09 -21.64
CA ILE A 179 -37.23 1.87 -20.88
C ILE A 179 -38.34 2.18 -19.89
N ASN A 180 -39.29 1.27 -19.68
CA ASN A 180 -40.16 1.31 -18.51
C ASN A 180 -39.33 0.95 -17.26
N THR A 181 -38.38 1.82 -16.91
CA THR A 181 -37.66 1.87 -15.63
C THR A 181 -38.50 2.51 -14.53
N SER A 182 -39.72 2.91 -14.84
CA SER A 182 -40.73 3.48 -13.94
C SER A 182 -41.04 2.54 -12.77
N GLY A 183 -40.21 2.62 -11.72
CA GLY A 183 -40.55 2.22 -10.36
C GLY A 183 -40.69 0.73 -10.06
N GLY A 184 -40.54 -0.16 -11.05
CA GLY A 184 -40.59 -1.60 -10.81
C GLY A 184 -39.40 -2.10 -9.96
N LEU A 185 -39.66 -3.07 -9.08
CA LEU A 185 -38.66 -3.70 -8.21
C LEU A 185 -37.38 -4.12 -8.97
N TYR A 186 -37.54 -4.58 -10.22
CA TYR A 186 -36.45 -4.98 -11.10
C TYR A 186 -35.49 -3.85 -11.52
N GLY A 187 -35.99 -2.64 -11.76
CA GLY A 187 -35.13 -1.49 -12.13
C GLY A 187 -34.24 -1.05 -10.97
N ILE A 188 -34.81 -1.06 -9.76
CA ILE A 188 -34.08 -0.74 -8.52
C ILE A 188 -33.03 -1.82 -8.22
N LEU A 189 -33.37 -3.11 -8.40
CA LEU A 189 -32.41 -4.20 -8.24
C LEU A 189 -31.27 -4.11 -9.26
N ALA A 190 -31.57 -3.82 -10.52
CA ALA A 190 -30.54 -3.68 -11.55
C ALA A 190 -29.60 -2.49 -11.27
N LEU A 191 -30.15 -1.37 -10.80
CA LEU A 191 -29.35 -0.22 -10.34
C LEU A 191 -28.46 -0.63 -9.16
N ALA A 192 -29.02 -1.30 -8.14
CA ALA A 192 -28.27 -1.73 -6.97
C ALA A 192 -27.11 -2.68 -7.35
N VAL A 193 -27.37 -3.65 -8.24
CA VAL A 193 -26.34 -4.55 -8.77
C VAL A 193 -25.29 -3.77 -9.57
N SER A 194 -25.70 -2.83 -10.43
CA SER A 194 -24.78 -2.03 -11.24
C SER A 194 -23.87 -1.15 -10.38
N ILE A 195 -24.42 -0.52 -9.33
CA ILE A 195 -23.65 0.24 -8.34
C ILE A 195 -22.69 -0.69 -7.59
N TYR A 196 -23.17 -1.86 -7.15
CA TYR A 196 -22.33 -2.84 -6.46
C TYR A 196 -21.15 -3.32 -7.33
N VAL A 197 -21.39 -3.65 -8.60
CA VAL A 197 -20.35 -4.05 -9.56
C VAL A 197 -19.36 -2.91 -9.79
N THR A 198 -19.83 -1.69 -9.94
CA THR A 198 -18.97 -0.50 -10.13
C THR A 198 -18.09 -0.25 -8.91
N VAL A 199 -18.68 -0.26 -7.71
CA VAL A 199 -17.96 0.01 -6.45
C VAL A 199 -16.99 -1.12 -6.13
N SER A 200 -17.40 -2.38 -6.31
CA SER A 200 -16.52 -3.54 -6.08
C SER A 200 -15.32 -3.57 -7.01
N ARG A 201 -15.43 -3.00 -8.22
CA ARG A 201 -14.27 -2.86 -9.13
C ARG A 201 -13.29 -1.77 -8.71
N ILE A 202 -13.76 -0.67 -8.15
CA ILE A 202 -12.89 0.41 -7.63
C ILE A 202 -12.30 0.03 -6.27
N ARG A 203 -13.03 -0.81 -5.52
CA ARG A 203 -12.60 -1.39 -4.27
C ARG A 203 -11.88 -2.72 -4.51
N TYR A 204 -10.66 -2.69 -5.02
CA TYR A 204 -9.85 -3.91 -4.98
C TYR A 204 -9.17 -4.04 -3.59
N PRO A 205 -9.28 -5.23 -2.94
CA PRO A 205 -8.93 -5.50 -1.53
C PRO A 205 -7.48 -5.20 -1.13
#